data_AF-A0A484SFV3-F1
#
_entry.id   AF-A0A484SFV3-F1
#
_cell.length_a   1.000
_cell.length_b   1.000
_cell.length_c   1.000
_cell.angle_alpha   90.00
_cell.angle_beta   90.00
_cell.angle_gamma   90.00
#
_symmetry.space_group_name_H-M   'P 1'
#
loop_
_entity.id
_entity.type
_entity.pdbx_description
1 polymer ?
#
loop_
_entity_poly.entity_id
_entity_poly.type
_entity_poly.pdbx_seq_one_letter_code
_entity_poly.pdbx_strand_id
1 'polypeptide(L)'
;MGFDDEDLDALKHPAMASVLANANVSWCSVAINRDVLRRLLHQAEDVTQEVARIDRLLRLGASTELISKFFGLTHQEIALRRSVIGLPKRKGRHPVLTEEQDTDLWKRWSAAVKEQDVALDDDMGMLDIAADLAETIGLPLSVIWNALRGWIDEGLV
;
A
#
# COMPACT_ATOMS: atom_id res chain seq x y z
N MET A 1 -29.31 -22.56 2.72
CA MET A 1 -28.99 -23.00 4.09
C MET A 1 -29.29 -24.48 4.34
N GLY A 2 -29.56 -25.29 3.29
CA GLY A 2 -29.75 -26.74 3.44
C GLY A 2 -31.02 -27.17 4.19
N PHE A 3 -31.91 -26.22 4.49
CA PHE A 3 -33.24 -26.46 5.02
C PHE A 3 -34.27 -26.21 3.93
N ASP A 4 -35.23 -27.11 3.80
CA ASP A 4 -36.41 -26.91 2.97
C ASP A 4 -37.53 -26.26 3.80
N ASP A 5 -38.62 -25.85 3.14
CA ASP A 5 -39.71 -25.09 3.79
C ASP A 5 -40.36 -25.87 4.95
N GLU A 6 -40.44 -27.19 4.84
CA GLU A 6 -40.96 -28.07 5.90
C GLU A 6 -40.04 -28.10 7.13
N ASP A 7 -38.72 -28.10 6.92
CA ASP A 7 -37.74 -28.06 8.02
C ASP A 7 -37.81 -26.73 8.76
N LEU A 8 -37.94 -25.63 8.00
CA LEU A 8 -38.07 -24.29 8.56
C LEU A 8 -39.38 -24.14 9.34
N ASP A 9 -40.46 -24.77 8.89
CA ASP A 9 -41.73 -24.77 9.61
C ASP A 9 -41.66 -25.61 10.91
N ALA A 10 -41.00 -26.76 10.87
CA ALA A 10 -40.74 -27.57 12.06
C ALA A 10 -39.87 -26.81 13.09
N LEU A 11 -38.88 -26.05 12.62
CA LEU A 11 -37.97 -25.28 13.48
C LEU A 11 -38.59 -24.06 14.15
N LYS A 12 -39.79 -23.63 13.73
CA LYS A 12 -40.58 -22.61 14.47
C LYS A 12 -41.00 -23.11 15.86
N HIS A 13 -41.04 -24.43 16.06
CA HIS A 13 -41.38 -25.03 17.33
C HIS A 13 -40.14 -25.14 18.24
N PRO A 14 -40.14 -24.53 19.44
CA PRO A 14 -38.97 -24.51 20.33
C PRO A 14 -38.44 -25.91 20.72
N ALA A 15 -39.34 -26.89 20.79
CA ALA A 15 -38.98 -28.29 21.07
C ALA A 15 -38.07 -28.88 19.99
N MET A 16 -38.31 -28.55 18.71
CA MET A 16 -37.54 -29.07 17.58
C MET A 16 -36.16 -28.42 17.48
N ALA A 17 -36.08 -27.11 17.74
CA ALA A 17 -34.80 -26.41 17.87
C ALA A 17 -33.97 -26.98 19.04
N SER A 18 -34.62 -27.34 20.15
CA SER A 18 -33.95 -27.99 21.29
C SER A 18 -33.41 -29.39 20.94
N VAL A 19 -34.12 -30.17 20.12
CA VAL A 19 -33.63 -31.48 19.65
C VAL A 19 -32.37 -31.34 18.81
N LEU A 20 -32.32 -30.36 17.89
CA LEU A 20 -31.12 -30.10 17.09
C LEU A 20 -29.96 -29.57 17.95
N ALA A 21 -30.25 -28.67 18.90
CA ALA A 21 -29.23 -28.12 19.79
C ALA A 21 -28.58 -29.19 20.70
N ASN A 22 -29.35 -30.22 21.08
CA ASN A 22 -28.90 -31.30 21.97
C ASN A 22 -28.56 -32.60 21.23
N ALA A 23 -28.46 -32.58 19.89
CA ALA A 23 -28.14 -33.76 19.11
C ALA A 23 -26.68 -34.20 19.35
N ASN A 24 -26.48 -35.48 19.68
CA ASN A 24 -25.14 -36.08 19.86
C ASN A 24 -24.42 -36.39 18.54
N VAL A 25 -25.00 -36.02 17.40
CA VAL A 25 -24.48 -36.27 16.05
C VAL A 25 -24.34 -34.96 15.29
N SER A 26 -23.33 -34.87 14.43
CA SER A 26 -23.17 -33.71 13.55
C SER A 26 -24.28 -33.71 12.50
N TRP A 27 -25.21 -32.78 12.63
CA TRP A 27 -26.32 -32.59 11.70
C TRP A 27 -26.15 -31.37 10.79
N CYS A 28 -25.13 -30.54 11.05
CA CYS A 28 -24.75 -29.41 10.20
C CYS A 28 -23.25 -29.42 9.97
N SER A 29 -22.84 -29.22 8.71
CA SER A 29 -21.46 -29.04 8.31
C SER A 29 -21.30 -27.67 7.65
N VAL A 30 -20.46 -26.82 8.23
CA VAL A 30 -20.08 -25.54 7.64
C VAL A 30 -18.81 -25.73 6.84
N ALA A 31 -18.87 -25.51 5.52
CA ALA A 31 -17.70 -25.57 4.65
C ALA A 31 -17.27 -24.16 4.24
N ILE A 32 -15.98 -23.87 4.37
CA ILE A 32 -15.39 -22.63 3.87
C ILE A 32 -15.09 -22.81 2.38
N ASN A 33 -15.62 -21.92 1.55
CA ASN A 33 -15.21 -21.84 0.16
C ASN A 33 -13.77 -21.32 0.08
N ARG A 34 -12.81 -22.24 -0.05
CA ARG A 34 -11.37 -21.92 -0.07
C ARG A 34 -10.99 -21.01 -1.23
N ASP A 35 -11.67 -21.11 -2.37
CA ASP A 35 -11.37 -20.28 -3.53
C ASP A 35 -11.83 -18.83 -3.32
N VAL A 36 -13.03 -18.64 -2.77
CA VAL A 36 -13.52 -17.30 -2.39
C VAL A 36 -12.69 -16.70 -1.25
N LEU A 37 -12.36 -17.50 -0.23
CA LEU A 37 -11.46 -17.08 0.85
C LEU A 37 -10.12 -16.62 0.29
N ARG A 38 -9.51 -17.40 -0.61
CA ARG A 38 -8.24 -17.01 -1.25
C ARG A 38 -8.39 -15.73 -2.03
N ARG A 39 -9.44 -15.55 -2.84
CA ARG A 39 -9.66 -14.29 -3.57
C ARG A 39 -9.81 -13.09 -2.64
N LEU A 40 -10.57 -13.22 -1.56
CA LEU A 40 -10.73 -12.17 -0.54
C LEU A 40 -9.41 -11.87 0.18
N LEU A 41 -8.61 -12.89 0.49
CA LEU A 41 -7.30 -12.72 1.09
C LEU A 41 -6.30 -12.07 0.13
N HIS A 42 -6.26 -12.43 -1.15
CA HIS A 42 -5.41 -11.76 -2.14
C HIS A 42 -5.82 -10.29 -2.31
N GLN A 43 -7.12 -10.01 -2.38
CA GLN A 43 -7.61 -8.63 -2.43
C GLN A 43 -7.25 -7.84 -1.16
N ALA A 44 -7.27 -8.49 0.02
CA ALA A 44 -6.82 -7.87 1.27
C ALA A 44 -5.29 -7.75 1.35
N GLU A 45 -4.55 -8.67 0.73
CA GLU A 45 -3.09 -8.68 0.65
C GLU A 45 -2.60 -7.56 -0.25
N ASP A 46 -3.26 -7.31 -1.39
CA ASP A 46 -3.01 -6.16 -2.27
C ASP A 46 -3.18 -4.84 -1.49
N VAL A 47 -4.29 -4.70 -0.75
CA VAL A 47 -4.54 -3.51 0.10
C VAL A 47 -3.49 -3.39 1.21
N THR A 48 -3.09 -4.51 1.83
CA THR A 48 -2.08 -4.50 2.90
C THR A 48 -0.71 -4.11 2.37
N GLN A 49 -0.34 -4.62 1.19
CA GLN A 49 0.91 -4.27 0.52
C GLN A 49 0.93 -2.81 0.08
N GLU A 50 -0.16 -2.29 -0.47
CA GLU A 50 -0.29 -0.88 -0.83
C GLU A 50 -0.15 0.02 0.40
N VAL A 51 -0.83 -0.33 1.49
CA VAL A 51 -0.73 0.37 2.77
C VAL A 51 0.71 0.34 3.31
N ALA A 52 1.40 -0.79 3.23
CA ALA A 52 2.80 -0.92 3.64
C ALA A 52 3.73 -0.08 2.74
N ARG A 53 3.45 0.00 1.44
CA ARG A 53 4.18 0.82 0.48
C ARG A 53 4.01 2.31 0.78
N ILE A 54 2.77 2.77 1.01
CA ILE A 54 2.48 4.15 1.41
C ILE A 54 3.23 4.51 2.70
N ASP A 55 3.23 3.61 3.69
CA ASP A 55 3.96 3.81 4.94
C ASP A 55 5.46 3.96 4.74
N ARG A 56 6.05 3.11 3.89
CA ARG A 56 7.47 3.19 3.52
C ARG A 56 7.78 4.56 2.94
N LEU A 57 7.02 5.00 1.93
CA LEU A 57 7.23 6.28 1.26
C LEU A 57 7.05 7.48 2.20
N LEU A 58 6.05 7.42 3.10
CA LEU A 58 5.84 8.45 4.12
C LEU A 58 7.01 8.55 5.11
N ARG A 59 7.57 7.41 5.54
CA ARG A 59 8.76 7.37 6.40
C ARG A 59 9.99 7.92 5.70
N LEU A 60 10.13 7.66 4.39
CA LEU A 60 11.20 8.21 3.56
C LEU A 60 11.01 9.71 3.26
N GLY A 61 9.93 10.35 3.70
CA GLY A 61 9.74 11.79 3.52
C GLY A 61 9.07 12.18 2.20
N ALA A 62 8.21 11.31 1.66
CA ALA A 62 7.27 11.69 0.60
C ALA A 62 6.42 12.91 1.01
N SER A 63 6.14 13.78 0.04
CA SER A 63 5.18 14.87 0.23
C SER A 63 3.75 14.36 0.18
N THR A 64 2.81 15.11 0.75
CA THR A 64 1.38 14.78 0.64
C THR A 64 0.91 14.78 -0.82
N GLU A 65 1.44 15.69 -1.64
CA GLU A 65 1.15 15.78 -3.08
C GLU A 65 1.62 14.54 -3.82
N LEU A 66 2.82 14.03 -3.49
CA LEU A 66 3.37 12.82 -4.10
C LEU A 66 2.50 11.61 -3.78
N ILE A 67 2.15 11.41 -2.50
CA ILE A 67 1.28 10.28 -2.11
C ILE A 67 -0.11 10.41 -2.74
N SER A 68 -0.66 11.63 -2.80
CA SER A 68 -1.93 11.89 -3.45
C SER A 68 -1.90 11.57 -4.96
N LYS A 69 -0.84 11.97 -5.67
CA LYS A 69 -0.66 11.69 -7.11
C LYS A 69 -0.61 10.18 -7.40
N PHE A 70 0.15 9.42 -6.61
CA PHE A 70 0.45 8.02 -6.92
C PHE A 70 -0.56 7.01 -6.36
N PHE A 71 -1.25 7.35 -5.25
CA PHE A 71 -2.13 6.42 -4.55
C PHE A 71 -3.57 6.96 -4.41
N GLY A 72 -3.86 8.18 -4.86
CA GLY A 72 -5.21 8.74 -4.86
C GLY A 72 -5.75 9.12 -3.47
N LEU A 73 -4.92 9.08 -2.42
CA LEU A 73 -5.36 9.46 -1.08
C LEU A 73 -5.61 10.97 -0.98
N THR A 74 -6.64 11.32 -0.22
CA THR A 74 -6.94 12.70 0.19
C THR A 74 -5.94 13.20 1.23
N HIS A 75 -5.80 14.52 1.37
CA HIS A 75 -4.96 15.12 2.41
C HIS A 75 -5.34 14.68 3.83
N GLN A 76 -6.63 14.42 4.10
CA GLN A 76 -7.10 13.96 5.40
C GLN A 76 -6.66 12.52 5.69
N GLU A 77 -6.81 11.61 4.71
CA GLU A 77 -6.35 10.23 4.83
C GLU A 77 -4.84 10.15 5.02
N ILE A 78 -4.07 10.96 4.28
CA ILE A 78 -2.61 11.02 4.45
C ILE A 78 -2.25 11.57 5.84
N ALA A 79 -2.93 12.62 6.32
CA ALA A 79 -2.68 13.17 7.64
C ALA A 79 -2.99 12.17 8.76
N LEU A 80 -4.10 11.42 8.63
CA LEU A 80 -4.45 10.34 9.53
C LEU A 80 -3.42 9.21 9.47
N ARG A 81 -2.97 8.81 8.28
CA ARG A 81 -1.96 7.76 8.15
C ARG A 81 -0.66 8.16 8.83
N ARG A 82 -0.18 9.39 8.59
CA ARG A 82 1.01 9.94 9.24
C ARG A 82 0.92 9.92 10.77
N SER A 83 -0.26 10.21 11.34
CA SER A 83 -0.44 10.14 12.79
C SER A 83 -0.43 8.70 13.32
N VAL A 84 -1.04 7.76 12.59
CA VAL A 84 -1.04 6.32 12.91
C VAL A 84 0.39 5.76 12.97
N ILE A 85 1.26 6.13 12.02
CA ILE A 85 2.67 5.68 12.01
C ILE A 85 3.61 6.57 12.84
N GLY A 86 3.07 7.51 13.62
CA GLY A 86 3.85 8.32 14.56
C GLY A 86 4.80 9.33 13.92
N LEU A 87 4.58 9.73 12.67
CA LEU A 87 5.46 10.69 12.00
C LEU A 87 5.25 12.09 12.58
N PRO A 88 6.33 12.84 12.86
CA PRO A 88 6.22 14.20 13.36
C PRO A 88 5.54 15.11 12.33
N LYS A 89 4.86 16.14 12.84
CA LYS A 89 4.41 17.25 11.99
C LYS A 89 5.65 17.90 11.38
N ARG A 90 5.76 17.82 10.06
CA ARG A 90 6.90 18.37 9.32
C ARG A 90 6.93 19.89 9.47
N LYS A 91 8.06 20.44 9.87
CA LYS A 91 8.30 21.89 9.98
C LYS A 91 9.37 22.30 8.98
N GLY A 92 9.05 23.27 8.12
CA GLY A 92 10.00 23.86 7.17
C GLY A 92 10.04 23.19 5.79
N ARG A 93 10.68 23.89 4.85
CA ARG A 93 11.01 23.38 3.51
C ARG A 93 12.09 22.31 3.62
N HIS A 94 12.13 21.39 2.66
CA HIS A 94 13.27 20.49 2.58
C HIS A 94 14.54 21.27 2.22
N PRO A 95 15.71 20.78 2.68
CA PRO A 95 16.99 21.32 2.23
C PRO A 95 17.10 21.19 0.71
N VAL A 96 17.74 22.18 0.09
CA VAL A 96 18.16 22.12 -1.31
C VAL A 96 19.41 21.24 -1.38
N LEU A 97 19.52 20.42 -2.43
CA LEU A 97 20.70 19.59 -2.67
C LEU A 97 21.94 20.47 -2.84
N THR A 98 23.07 20.06 -2.27
CA THR A 98 24.37 20.64 -2.64
C THR A 98 24.78 20.12 -4.02
N GLU A 99 25.69 20.82 -4.70
CA GLU A 99 26.21 20.40 -6.01
C GLU A 99 26.85 18.99 -5.96
N GLU A 100 27.53 18.67 -4.86
CA GLU A 100 28.09 17.33 -4.61
C GLU A 100 26.99 16.26 -4.47
N GLN A 101 25.92 16.57 -3.72
CA GLN A 101 24.78 15.66 -3.54
C GLN A 101 24.01 15.46 -4.84
N ASP A 102 23.84 16.52 -5.63
CA ASP A 102 23.16 16.48 -6.93
C ASP A 102 23.92 15.57 -7.91
N THR A 103 25.24 15.76 -7.99
CA THR A 103 26.11 14.95 -8.86
C THR A 103 26.16 13.48 -8.43
N ASP A 104 26.25 13.19 -7.12
CA ASP A 104 26.23 11.82 -6.61
C ASP A 104 24.86 11.16 -6.86
N LEU A 105 23.77 11.88 -6.61
CA LEU A 105 22.41 11.39 -6.86
C LEU A 105 22.21 11.05 -8.34
N TRP A 106 22.65 11.93 -9.26
CA TRP A 106 22.52 11.69 -10.71
C TRP A 106 23.24 10.42 -11.14
N LYS A 107 24.48 10.20 -10.66
CA LYS A 107 25.27 9.01 -11.00
C LYS A 107 24.60 7.73 -10.53
N ARG A 108 24.13 7.70 -9.28
CA ARG A 108 23.45 6.52 -8.71
C ARG A 108 22.12 6.25 -9.40
N TRP A 109 21.34 7.29 -9.65
CA TRP A 109 20.08 7.19 -10.36
C TRP A 109 20.27 6.66 -11.79
N SER A 110 21.18 7.25 -12.57
CA SER A 110 21.43 6.81 -13.95
C SER A 110 21.90 5.35 -14.02
N ALA A 111 22.70 4.91 -13.04
CA ALA A 111 23.09 3.51 -12.93
C ALA A 111 21.91 2.60 -12.59
N ALA A 112 21.09 2.97 -11.60
CA ALA A 112 19.93 2.18 -11.17
C ALA A 112 18.87 2.04 -12.28
N VAL A 113 18.59 3.11 -13.02
CA VAL A 113 17.67 3.08 -14.18
C VAL A 113 18.14 2.10 -15.24
N LYS A 114 19.45 2.08 -15.55
CA LYS A 114 20.04 1.14 -16.52
C LYS A 114 20.08 -0.29 -16.02
N GLU A 115 20.34 -0.50 -14.73
CA GLU A 115 20.41 -1.84 -14.13
C GLU A 115 19.02 -2.50 -14.04
N GLN A 116 17.99 -1.71 -13.73
CA GLN A 116 16.63 -2.18 -13.56
C GLN A 116 15.78 -2.13 -14.85
N ASP A 117 16.34 -1.60 -15.95
CA ASP A 117 15.67 -1.41 -17.25
C ASP A 117 14.33 -0.67 -17.15
N VAL A 118 14.28 0.37 -16.30
CA VAL A 118 13.06 1.15 -16.05
C VAL A 118 12.95 2.26 -17.09
N ALA A 119 11.82 2.31 -17.80
CA ALA A 119 11.55 3.36 -18.78
C ALA A 119 11.34 4.73 -18.10
N LEU A 120 11.80 5.81 -18.73
CA LEU A 120 11.70 7.16 -18.15
C LEU A 120 10.26 7.67 -17.97
N ASP A 121 9.31 7.08 -18.68
CA ASP A 121 7.87 7.35 -18.58
C ASP A 121 7.13 6.43 -17.60
N ASP A 122 7.81 5.43 -17.04
CA ASP A 122 7.28 4.62 -15.93
C ASP A 122 7.42 5.38 -14.61
N ASP A 123 6.43 6.24 -14.35
CA ASP A 123 6.32 7.05 -13.14
C ASP A 123 6.38 6.20 -11.85
N MET A 124 5.87 4.95 -11.87
CA MET A 124 5.87 4.06 -10.70
C MET A 124 7.23 3.39 -10.49
N GLY A 125 7.85 2.89 -11.55
CA GLY A 125 9.22 2.38 -11.50
C GLY A 125 10.22 3.46 -11.06
N MET A 126 10.05 4.69 -11.55
CA MET A 126 10.87 5.83 -11.11
C MET A 126 10.65 6.17 -9.63
N LEU A 127 9.41 6.03 -9.13
CA LEU A 127 9.12 6.25 -7.72
C LEU A 127 9.82 5.22 -6.83
N ASP A 128 9.90 3.96 -7.27
CA ASP A 128 10.61 2.91 -6.55
C ASP A 128 12.11 3.16 -6.51
N ILE A 129 12.71 3.52 -7.65
CA ILE A 129 14.13 3.93 -7.70
C ILE A 129 14.37 5.13 -6.77
N ALA A 130 13.50 6.13 -6.80
CA ALA A 130 13.63 7.30 -5.93
C ALA A 130 13.53 6.92 -4.44
N ALA A 131 12.66 5.98 -4.08
CA ALA A 131 12.52 5.47 -2.72
C ALA A 131 13.78 4.74 -2.24
N ASP A 132 14.36 3.90 -3.10
CA ASP A 132 15.59 3.16 -2.79
C ASP A 132 16.79 4.11 -2.63
N LEU A 133 16.88 5.14 -3.47
CA LEU A 133 17.88 6.19 -3.35
C LEU A 133 17.68 7.02 -2.07
N ALA A 134 16.44 7.34 -1.70
CA ALA A 134 16.12 8.05 -0.46
C ALA A 134 16.56 7.28 0.78
N GLU A 135 16.35 5.97 0.78
CA GLU A 135 16.76 5.08 1.85
C GLU A 135 18.29 4.99 1.96
N THR A 136 18.99 4.93 0.82
CA THR A 136 20.45 4.79 0.76
C THR A 136 21.19 6.08 1.11
N ILE A 137 20.71 7.23 0.61
CA ILE A 137 21.37 8.53 0.76
C ILE A 137 20.93 9.23 2.06
N GLY A 138 19.78 8.84 2.62
CA GLY A 138 19.22 9.45 3.83
C GLY A 138 18.63 10.83 3.58
N LEU A 139 18.30 11.14 2.32
CA LEU A 139 17.61 12.37 1.94
C LEU A 139 16.11 12.13 1.78
N PRO A 140 15.27 13.15 2.04
CA PRO A 140 13.83 12.98 1.89
C PRO A 140 13.44 12.64 0.46
N LEU A 141 12.55 11.66 0.30
CA LEU A 141 12.05 11.19 -1.00
C LEU A 141 11.50 12.32 -1.87
N SER A 142 10.82 13.31 -1.30
CA SER A 142 10.33 14.45 -2.10
C SER A 142 11.44 15.37 -2.63
N VAL A 143 12.64 15.38 -2.05
CA VAL A 143 13.80 16.09 -2.62
C VAL A 143 14.36 15.33 -3.81
N ILE A 144 14.59 14.03 -3.64
CA ILE A 144 15.11 13.14 -4.68
C ILE A 144 14.15 13.11 -5.87
N TRP A 145 12.86 12.92 -5.61
CA TRP A 145 11.83 12.90 -6.65
C TRP A 145 11.82 14.18 -7.50
N ASN A 146 11.96 15.34 -6.87
CA ASN A 146 11.99 16.62 -7.58
C ASN A 146 13.25 16.77 -8.45
N ALA A 147 14.41 16.31 -7.98
CA ALA A 147 15.64 16.33 -8.78
C ALA A 147 15.54 15.41 -10.01
N LEU A 148 15.07 14.19 -9.81
CA LEU A 148 14.86 13.21 -10.89
C LEU A 148 13.89 13.74 -11.96
N ARG A 149 12.75 14.29 -11.54
CA ARG A 149 11.78 14.92 -12.46
C ARG A 149 12.40 16.09 -13.21
N GLY A 150 13.21 16.92 -12.55
CA GLY A 150 13.95 17.99 -13.20
C GLY A 150 14.83 17.49 -14.34
N TRP A 151 15.63 16.44 -14.10
CA TRP A 151 16.51 15.87 -15.14
C TRP A 151 15.75 15.23 -16.30
N ILE A 152 14.63 14.55 -16.01
CA ILE A 152 13.77 13.96 -17.04
C ILE A 152 13.12 15.05 -17.89
N ASP A 153 12.58 16.10 -17.26
CA ASP A 153 11.92 17.20 -17.94
C ASP A 153 12.92 18.05 -18.76
N GLU A 154 14.19 18.14 -18.32
CA GLU A 154 15.28 18.81 -19.04
C GLU A 154 15.91 17.96 -20.15
N GLY A 155 15.55 16.67 -20.26
CA GLY A 155 16.08 15.75 -21.27
C GLY A 155 17.58 15.45 -21.10
N LEU A 156 18.07 15.45 -19.85
CA LEU A 156 19.48 15.18 -19.52
C LEU A 156 19.83 13.68 -19.56
N VAL A 157 19.04 12.85 -20.26
CA VAL A 157 19.17 11.39 -20.39
C VAL A 157 19.20 10.96 -21.85
#